data_AF-A0A0Q8CMM0-F1
#
_entry.id   AF-A0A0Q8CMM0-F1
#
_cell.length_a   1.000
_cell.length_b   1.000
_cell.length_c   1.000
_cell.angle_alpha   90.00
_cell.angle_beta   90.00
_cell.angle_gamma   90.00
#
_symmetry.space_group_name_H-M   'P 1'
#
loop_
_entity.id
_entity.type
_entity.pdbx_description
1 polymer ?
#
loop_
_entity_poly.entity_id
_entity_poly.type
_entity_poly.pdbx_seq_one_letter_code
_entity_poly.pdbx_strand_id
1 'polypeptide(L)'
;MVRPVTSTDPHTDGIYLRRLVAQADAFIAELEKIEHQARHQGLPPASFWDSIDNAIISLGRMCDVVWPSEGRTGAKARTARERAAHLRSVLVLADDGIPYDREVRNCVEHFAERLDERHADPGANHVDRAISNSDRGIVDGVAPDEYVRFLNKSTLKFWVFGHSIAFREVLPLVQDVRARAIAATGR
;
A
#
# COMPACT_ATOMS: atom_id res chain seq x y z
N MET A 1 33.47 -8.74 -15.92
CA MET A 1 32.53 -7.78 -16.56
C MET A 1 31.12 -8.13 -16.13
N VAL A 2 30.52 -7.30 -15.28
CA VAL A 2 29.09 -7.41 -14.96
C VAL A 2 28.35 -6.84 -16.16
N ARG A 3 27.64 -7.68 -16.92
CA ARG A 3 26.78 -7.18 -18.01
C ARG A 3 25.78 -6.20 -17.39
N PRO A 4 25.62 -4.98 -17.93
CA PRO A 4 24.50 -4.15 -17.54
C PRO A 4 23.25 -4.94 -17.91
N VAL A 5 22.41 -5.24 -16.91
CA VAL A 5 21.10 -5.82 -17.15
C VAL A 5 20.28 -4.71 -17.80
N THR A 6 20.34 -4.61 -19.12
CA THR A 6 19.25 -4.03 -19.91
C THR A 6 18.07 -4.96 -19.68
N SER A 7 17.28 -4.66 -18.65
CA SER A 7 16.16 -5.48 -18.17
C SER A 7 15.00 -5.41 -19.16
N THR A 8 15.14 -6.08 -20.30
CA THR A 8 14.12 -6.22 -21.35
C THR A 8 14.13 -7.65 -21.89
N ASP A 9 14.29 -8.63 -21.00
CA ASP A 9 14.12 -10.04 -21.33
C ASP A 9 12.64 -10.41 -21.13
N PRO A 10 11.94 -10.95 -22.15
CA PRO A 10 10.53 -11.31 -22.06
C PRO A 10 10.20 -12.26 -20.89
N HIS A 11 11.16 -13.13 -20.51
CA HIS A 11 10.97 -14.01 -19.36
C HIS A 11 10.94 -13.22 -18.04
N THR A 12 11.85 -12.26 -17.87
CA THR A 12 11.90 -11.35 -16.72
C THR A 12 10.65 -10.45 -16.65
N ASP A 13 10.18 -9.92 -17.77
CA ASP A 13 8.93 -9.15 -17.83
C ASP A 13 7.74 -10.00 -17.38
N GLY A 14 7.66 -11.23 -17.85
CA GLY A 14 6.63 -12.19 -17.43
C GLY A 14 6.62 -12.43 -15.92
N ILE A 15 7.77 -12.41 -15.24
CA ILE A 15 7.86 -12.52 -13.77
C ILE A 15 7.24 -11.30 -13.11
N TYR A 16 7.59 -10.08 -13.55
CA TYR A 16 7.03 -8.86 -12.97
C TYR A 16 5.53 -8.74 -13.22
N LEU A 17 5.05 -9.06 -14.43
CA LEU A 17 3.62 -9.04 -14.75
C LEU A 17 2.84 -10.01 -13.86
N ARG A 18 3.30 -11.25 -13.70
CA ARG A 18 2.67 -12.22 -12.77
C ARG A 18 2.72 -11.73 -11.32
N ARG A 19 3.79 -11.06 -10.91
CA ARG A 19 3.90 -10.49 -9.57
C ARG A 19 2.89 -9.35 -9.36
N LEU A 20 2.71 -8.47 -10.35
CA LEU A 20 1.69 -7.41 -10.31
C LEU A 20 0.29 -8.00 -10.14
N VAL A 21 -0.07 -9.01 -10.94
CA VAL A 21 -1.35 -9.72 -10.81
C VAL A 21 -1.52 -10.30 -9.40
N ALA A 22 -0.52 -11.04 -8.91
CA ALA A 22 -0.60 -11.66 -7.59
C ALA A 22 -0.71 -10.64 -6.44
N GLN A 23 -0.06 -9.47 -6.54
CA GLN A 23 -0.19 -8.43 -5.52
C GLN A 23 -1.53 -7.69 -5.62
N ALA A 24 -2.05 -7.48 -6.83
CA ALA A 24 -3.37 -6.88 -7.01
C ALA A 24 -4.47 -7.82 -6.51
N ASP A 25 -4.41 -9.12 -6.83
CA ASP A 25 -5.34 -10.13 -6.31
C ASP A 25 -5.32 -10.16 -4.77
N ALA A 26 -4.12 -10.15 -4.17
CA ALA A 26 -3.98 -10.11 -2.72
C ALA A 26 -4.61 -8.85 -2.11
N PHE A 27 -4.34 -7.66 -2.68
CA PHE A 27 -4.95 -6.42 -2.22
C PHE A 27 -6.48 -6.47 -2.28
N ILE A 28 -7.04 -6.92 -3.40
CA ILE A 28 -8.49 -7.01 -3.61
C ILE A 28 -9.11 -7.97 -2.59
N ALA A 29 -8.53 -9.16 -2.42
CA ALA A 29 -9.03 -10.14 -1.46
C ALA A 29 -8.95 -9.66 -0.01
N GLU A 30 -7.89 -8.95 0.37
CA GLU A 30 -7.80 -8.35 1.71
C GLU A 30 -8.80 -7.20 1.89
N LEU A 31 -9.01 -6.37 0.86
CA LEU A 31 -10.01 -5.31 0.91
C LEU A 31 -11.43 -5.86 1.07
N GLU A 32 -11.77 -6.97 0.40
CA GLU A 32 -13.06 -7.64 0.58
C GLU A 32 -13.28 -8.09 2.03
N LYS A 33 -12.23 -8.63 2.68
CA LYS A 33 -12.29 -8.99 4.12
C LYS A 33 -12.48 -7.76 5.00
N ILE A 34 -11.76 -6.67 4.70
CA ILE A 34 -11.88 -5.40 5.42
C ILE A 34 -13.30 -4.84 5.28
N GLU A 35 -13.83 -4.79 4.06
CA GLU A 35 -15.20 -4.33 3.78
C GLU A 35 -16.25 -5.18 4.51
N HIS A 36 -16.08 -6.51 4.46
CA HIS A 36 -16.97 -7.44 5.13
C HIS A 36 -17.00 -7.17 6.63
N GLN A 37 -15.83 -7.10 7.27
CA GLN A 37 -15.74 -6.86 8.71
C GLN A 37 -16.21 -5.45 9.11
N ALA A 38 -15.96 -4.43 8.28
CA ALA A 38 -16.43 -3.06 8.51
C ALA A 38 -17.96 -2.95 8.61
N ARG A 39 -18.69 -3.83 7.91
CA ARG A 39 -20.17 -3.89 7.93
C ARG A 39 -20.74 -4.60 9.15
N HIS A 40 -19.94 -5.40 9.87
CA HIS A 40 -20.41 -6.13 11.04
C HIS A 40 -20.49 -5.24 12.29
N GLN A 41 -21.48 -5.51 13.14
CA GLN A 41 -21.59 -4.91 14.48
C GLN A 41 -20.83 -5.80 15.47
N GLY A 42 -19.63 -5.39 15.88
CA GLY A 42 -18.82 -6.12 16.84
C GLY A 42 -17.36 -5.66 16.84
N LEU A 43 -16.60 -6.10 17.85
CA LEU A 43 -15.15 -5.94 17.84
C LEU A 43 -14.57 -6.81 16.71
N PRO A 44 -13.66 -6.27 15.89
CA PRO A 44 -13.02 -7.06 14.85
C PRO A 44 -12.15 -8.16 15.49
N PRO A 45 -12.01 -9.33 14.83
CA PRO A 45 -11.00 -10.31 15.22
C PRO A 45 -9.59 -9.73 15.03
N ALA A 46 -8.58 -10.30 15.71
CA ALA A 46 -7.19 -9.86 15.55
C ALA A 46 -6.72 -9.90 14.07
N SER A 47 -7.18 -10.90 13.32
CA SER A 47 -6.91 -11.08 11.89
C SER A 47 -7.39 -9.94 11.00
N PHE A 48 -8.30 -9.08 11.48
CA PHE A 48 -8.75 -7.90 10.73
C PHE A 48 -7.63 -6.90 10.49
N TRP A 49 -6.78 -6.67 11.50
CA TRP A 49 -5.65 -5.76 11.37
C TRP A 49 -4.58 -6.35 10.47
N ASP A 50 -4.40 -7.67 10.50
CA ASP A 50 -3.51 -8.36 9.56
C ASP A 50 -3.99 -8.18 8.11
N SER A 51 -5.29 -8.15 7.85
CA SER A 51 -5.83 -7.84 6.52
C SER A 51 -5.49 -6.41 6.06
N ILE A 52 -5.57 -5.43 6.95
CA ILE A 52 -5.17 -4.04 6.66
C ILE A 52 -3.67 -3.99 6.31
N ASP A 53 -2.83 -4.59 7.13
CA ASP A 53 -1.39 -4.61 6.94
C ASP A 53 -1.03 -5.33 5.61
N ASN A 54 -1.66 -6.47 5.34
CA ASN A 54 -1.45 -7.22 4.10
C ASN A 54 -1.92 -6.46 2.86
N ALA A 55 -3.05 -5.75 2.90
CA ALA A 55 -3.51 -4.90 1.81
C ALA A 55 -2.46 -3.82 1.51
N ILE A 56 -2.00 -3.11 2.53
CA ILE A 56 -0.99 -2.03 2.40
C ILE A 56 0.33 -2.57 1.84
N ILE A 57 0.81 -3.71 2.35
CA ILE A 57 2.04 -4.34 1.90
C ILE A 57 1.92 -4.78 0.43
N SER A 58 0.79 -5.38 0.04
CA SER A 58 0.55 -5.79 -1.34
C SER A 58 0.49 -4.60 -2.30
N LEU A 59 -0.20 -3.52 -1.92
CA LEU A 59 -0.20 -2.28 -2.67
C LEU A 59 1.21 -1.71 -2.81
N GLY A 60 1.97 -1.65 -1.71
CA GLY A 60 3.35 -1.18 -1.69
C GLY A 60 4.27 -1.98 -2.61
N ARG A 61 4.13 -3.30 -2.62
CA ARG A 61 4.90 -4.20 -3.50
C ARG A 61 4.53 -4.06 -4.97
N MET A 62 3.25 -3.82 -5.27
CA MET A 62 2.81 -3.49 -6.64
C MET A 62 3.46 -2.18 -7.10
N CYS A 63 3.40 -1.16 -6.24
CA CYS A 63 4.00 0.14 -6.50
C CYS A 63 5.51 0.07 -6.69
N ASP A 64 6.24 -0.72 -5.91
CA ASP A 64 7.69 -0.87 -6.08
C ASP A 64 8.12 -1.39 -7.46
N VAL A 65 7.23 -2.09 -8.17
CA VAL A 65 7.48 -2.63 -9.52
C VAL A 65 7.35 -1.53 -10.58
N VAL A 66 6.25 -0.76 -10.55
CA VAL A 66 5.87 0.22 -11.61
C VAL A 66 6.10 1.69 -11.24
N TRP A 67 6.22 2.01 -9.95
CA TRP A 67 6.49 3.34 -9.39
C TRP A 67 7.51 3.26 -8.23
N PRO A 68 8.78 2.91 -8.50
CA PRO A 68 9.81 2.78 -7.48
C PRO A 68 10.10 4.12 -6.79
N SER A 69 10.67 4.07 -5.59
CA SER A 69 11.00 5.29 -4.83
C SER A 69 12.10 6.11 -5.51
N GLU A 70 11.90 7.42 -5.58
CA GLU A 70 12.83 8.36 -6.21
C GLU A 70 14.06 8.65 -5.34
N GLY A 71 13.98 8.47 -4.02
CA GLY A 71 15.06 8.81 -3.09
C GLY A 71 16.27 7.86 -3.11
N ARG A 72 16.18 6.72 -3.81
CA ARG A 72 17.28 5.74 -3.88
C ARG A 72 18.28 6.11 -4.97
N THR A 73 19.57 6.09 -4.66
CA THR A 73 20.66 6.35 -5.62
C THR A 73 21.43 5.06 -5.96
N GLY A 74 22.30 5.12 -6.98
CA GLY A 74 23.14 3.99 -7.41
C GLY A 74 22.50 3.06 -8.45
N ALA A 75 23.26 2.01 -8.81
CA ALA A 75 22.92 1.13 -9.94
C ALA A 75 21.57 0.42 -9.78
N LYS A 76 21.28 -0.11 -8.58
CA LYS A 76 20.00 -0.80 -8.30
C LYS A 76 18.79 0.13 -8.49
N ALA A 77 18.91 1.39 -8.06
CA ALA A 77 17.85 2.37 -8.21
C ALA A 77 17.64 2.77 -9.68
N ARG A 78 18.73 2.87 -10.46
CA ARG A 78 18.64 3.08 -11.91
C ARG A 78 17.91 1.93 -12.59
N THR A 79 18.30 0.68 -12.33
CA THR A 79 17.62 -0.51 -12.87
C THR A 79 16.14 -0.57 -12.49
N ALA A 80 15.79 -0.19 -11.26
CA ALA A 80 14.39 -0.15 -10.84
C ALA A 80 13.58 0.90 -11.64
N ARG A 81 14.13 2.10 -11.85
CA ARG A 81 13.49 3.15 -12.66
C ARG A 81 13.36 2.76 -14.13
N GLU A 82 14.40 2.17 -14.71
CA GLU A 82 14.38 1.68 -16.10
C GLU A 82 13.31 0.59 -16.27
N ARG A 83 13.27 -0.41 -15.39
CA ARG A 83 12.22 -1.45 -15.36
C ARG A 83 10.83 -0.83 -15.22
N ALA A 84 10.66 0.12 -14.30
CA ALA A 84 9.37 0.76 -14.07
C ALA A 84 8.89 1.56 -15.29
N ALA A 85 9.77 2.34 -15.92
CA ALA A 85 9.45 3.06 -17.15
C ALA A 85 9.04 2.11 -18.28
N HIS A 86 9.79 1.01 -18.47
CA HIS A 86 9.46 -0.04 -19.43
C HIS A 86 8.09 -0.66 -19.16
N LEU A 87 7.85 -1.15 -17.95
CA LEU A 87 6.58 -1.80 -17.59
C LEU A 87 5.39 -0.84 -17.70
N ARG A 88 5.55 0.44 -17.34
CA ARG A 88 4.48 1.44 -17.54
C ARG A 88 4.18 1.68 -19.01
N SER A 89 5.20 1.65 -19.88
CA SER A 89 4.99 1.72 -21.33
C SER A 89 4.26 0.48 -21.85
N VAL A 90 4.62 -0.71 -21.38
CA VAL A 90 3.94 -1.97 -21.76
C VAL A 90 2.48 -1.98 -21.32
N LEU A 91 2.21 -1.51 -20.11
CA LEU A 91 0.88 -1.50 -19.52
C LEU A 91 0.05 -0.26 -19.92
N VAL A 92 0.66 0.75 -20.53
CA VAL A 92 0.05 2.05 -20.84
C VAL A 92 -0.52 2.71 -19.56
N LEU A 93 0.32 2.78 -18.52
CA LEU A 93 0.02 3.44 -17.25
C LEU A 93 0.51 4.89 -17.27
N ALA A 94 -0.22 5.77 -16.60
CA ALA A 94 0.17 7.17 -16.44
C ALA A 94 1.40 7.34 -15.52
N ASP A 95 2.10 8.47 -15.69
CA ASP A 95 3.30 8.86 -14.94
C ASP A 95 2.98 9.82 -13.77
N ASP A 96 1.70 10.03 -13.47
CA ASP A 96 1.18 10.94 -12.43
C ASP A 96 1.50 10.49 -10.99
N GLY A 97 2.32 9.46 -10.83
CA GLY A 97 2.70 8.90 -9.54
C GLY A 97 1.60 8.03 -8.95
N ILE A 98 1.82 7.55 -7.72
CA ILE A 98 0.85 6.71 -7.03
C ILE A 98 -0.10 7.65 -6.27
N PRO A 99 -1.43 7.47 -6.33
CA PRO A 99 -2.40 8.19 -5.50
C PRO A 99 -2.37 7.73 -4.02
N TYR A 100 -1.21 7.32 -3.53
CA TYR A 100 -1.02 6.73 -2.21
C TYR A 100 0.26 7.25 -1.57
N ASP A 101 0.14 7.60 -0.29
CA ASP A 101 1.26 8.00 0.53
C ASP A 101 2.12 6.77 0.90
N ARG A 102 3.35 6.73 0.38
CA ARG A 102 4.31 5.66 0.67
C ARG A 102 4.60 5.53 2.16
N GLU A 103 4.47 6.60 2.93
CA GLU A 103 4.71 6.56 4.36
C GLU A 103 3.71 5.66 5.09
N VAL A 104 2.48 5.49 4.60
CA VAL A 104 1.54 4.50 5.18
C VAL A 104 2.15 3.09 5.17
N ARG A 105 2.89 2.73 4.11
CA ARG A 105 3.53 1.41 4.00
C ARG A 105 4.74 1.35 4.92
N ASN A 106 5.58 2.38 4.89
CA ASN A 106 6.75 2.45 5.76
C ASN A 106 6.34 2.31 7.23
N CYS A 107 5.25 2.97 7.62
CA CYS A 107 4.66 2.87 8.94
C CYS A 107 4.21 1.46 9.32
N VAL A 108 3.66 0.69 8.37
CA VAL A 108 3.27 -0.71 8.62
C VAL A 108 4.49 -1.64 8.66
N GLU A 109 5.44 -1.50 7.72
CA GLU A 109 6.63 -2.37 7.65
C GLU A 109 7.62 -2.11 8.79
N HIS A 110 7.72 -0.86 9.25
CA HIS A 110 8.63 -0.40 10.30
C HIS A 110 7.88 -0.01 11.58
N PHE A 111 6.76 -0.68 11.86
CA PHE A 111 5.85 -0.31 12.95
C PHE A 111 6.56 -0.11 14.30
N ALA A 112 7.48 -1.02 14.67
CA ALA A 112 8.21 -0.93 15.93
C ALA A 112 9.08 0.34 16.01
N GLU A 113 9.89 0.61 14.98
CA GLU A 113 10.72 1.82 14.92
C GLU A 113 9.85 3.09 14.97
N ARG A 114 8.74 3.13 14.22
CA ARG A 114 7.82 4.28 14.25
C ARG A 114 7.14 4.48 15.60
N LEU A 115 6.83 3.38 16.30
CA LEU A 115 6.24 3.45 17.62
C LEU A 115 7.25 3.99 18.64
N ASP A 116 8.50 3.54 18.58
CA ASP A 116 9.59 4.02 19.42
C ASP A 116 9.87 5.52 19.19
N GLU A 117 9.91 5.96 17.93
CA GLU A 117 10.04 7.38 17.55
C GLU A 117 8.93 8.23 18.18
N ARG A 118 7.69 7.74 18.18
CA ARG A 118 6.53 8.45 18.74
C ARG A 118 6.50 8.45 20.26
N HIS A 119 7.01 7.41 20.91
CA HIS A 119 7.16 7.38 22.38
C HIS A 119 8.21 8.36 22.90
N ALA A 120 9.12 8.82 22.05
CA ALA A 120 10.09 9.84 22.40
C ALA A 120 9.48 11.26 22.51
N ASP A 121 8.23 11.47 22.07
CA ASP A 121 7.52 12.75 22.16
C ASP A 121 6.62 12.83 23.42
N PRO A 122 7.03 13.60 24.46
CA PRO A 122 6.29 13.72 25.71
C PRO A 122 5.03 14.59 25.53
N GLY A 123 3.98 13.98 24.98
CA GLY A 123 2.69 14.63 24.74
C GLY A 123 1.77 13.86 23.80
N ALA A 124 2.30 12.88 23.07
CA ALA A 124 1.52 12.10 22.12
C ALA A 124 0.51 11.17 22.82
N ASN A 125 -0.74 11.21 22.40
CA ASN A 125 -1.72 10.18 22.72
C ASN A 125 -1.36 8.88 21.99
N HIS A 126 -1.46 7.74 22.69
CA HIS A 126 -1.11 6.42 22.14
C HIS A 126 -2.36 5.53 22.06
N VAL A 127 -3.25 5.85 21.11
CA VAL A 127 -4.43 5.02 20.85
C VAL A 127 -4.17 4.19 19.60
N ASP A 128 -4.12 2.87 19.78
CA ASP A 128 -3.92 1.91 18.69
C ASP A 128 -5.22 1.16 18.36
N ARG A 129 -5.33 0.70 17.12
CA ARG A 129 -6.43 -0.15 16.63
C ARG A 129 -7.83 0.42 16.88
N ALA A 130 -7.99 1.73 16.70
CA ALA A 130 -9.28 2.39 16.83
C ALA A 130 -10.13 2.24 15.54
N ILE A 131 -11.44 2.04 15.68
CA ILE A 131 -12.37 1.94 14.54
C ILE A 131 -13.63 2.77 14.78
N SER A 132 -13.93 3.71 13.88
CA SER A 132 -15.10 4.59 13.96
C SER A 132 -15.88 4.65 12.64
N ASN A 133 -17.07 5.23 12.66
CA ASN A 133 -17.78 5.67 11.45
C ASN A 133 -17.45 7.12 11.06
N SER A 134 -16.69 7.84 11.90
CA SER A 134 -16.40 9.27 11.76
C SER A 134 -14.91 9.51 11.65
N ASP A 135 -14.49 10.47 10.84
CA ASP A 135 -13.11 10.94 10.73
C ASP A 135 -12.69 11.80 11.93
N ARG A 136 -13.48 11.92 13.00
CA ARG A 136 -13.15 12.78 14.16
C ARG A 136 -12.49 12.02 15.32
N GLY A 137 -12.06 10.78 15.11
CA GLY A 137 -11.61 9.91 16.19
C GLY A 137 -12.76 9.37 17.04
N ILE A 138 -12.44 8.58 18.06
CA ILE A 138 -13.40 7.98 19.02
C ILE A 138 -13.14 8.53 20.42
N VAL A 139 -11.89 8.88 20.72
CA VAL A 139 -11.45 9.45 21.99
C VAL A 139 -11.51 10.97 21.88
N ASP A 140 -12.22 11.60 22.82
CA ASP A 140 -12.35 13.05 22.88
C ASP A 140 -10.98 13.71 23.06
N GLY A 141 -10.73 14.78 22.31
CA GLY A 141 -9.44 15.46 22.28
C GLY A 141 -8.31 14.73 21.55
N VAL A 142 -8.56 13.58 20.91
CA VAL A 142 -7.55 12.87 20.09
C VAL A 142 -7.89 13.00 18.60
N ALA A 143 -7.07 13.75 17.87
CA ALA A 143 -7.21 13.90 16.43
C ALA A 143 -6.86 12.58 15.68
N PRO A 144 -7.39 12.30 14.48
CA PRO A 144 -7.15 11.04 13.76
C PRO A 144 -5.68 10.72 13.47
N ASP A 145 -4.87 11.76 13.24
CA ASP A 145 -3.42 11.69 13.07
C ASP A 145 -2.67 11.44 14.39
N GLU A 146 -3.36 11.59 15.52
CA GLU A 146 -2.86 11.24 16.83
C GLU A 146 -2.97 9.74 17.16
N TYR A 147 -3.68 8.96 16.34
CA TYR A 147 -3.78 7.51 16.52
C TYR A 147 -2.57 6.80 15.91
N VAL A 148 -2.14 5.73 16.56
CA VAL A 148 -1.14 4.80 16.02
C VAL A 148 -1.73 4.08 14.81
N ARG A 149 -2.95 3.55 14.94
CA ARG A 149 -3.77 3.01 13.85
C ARG A 149 -5.23 3.35 14.07
N PHE A 150 -5.87 3.86 13.02
CA PHE A 150 -7.28 4.22 13.04
C PHE A 150 -7.94 3.89 11.71
N LEU A 151 -9.14 3.32 11.74
CA LEU A 151 -9.94 3.07 10.55
C LEU A 151 -11.31 3.75 10.68
N ASN A 152 -11.66 4.57 9.68
CA ASN A 152 -13.06 4.90 9.45
C ASN A 152 -13.69 3.78 8.61
N LYS A 153 -14.57 2.99 9.22
CA LYS A 153 -15.21 1.84 8.57
C LYS A 153 -16.31 2.22 7.57
N SER A 154 -16.83 3.44 7.63
CA SER A 154 -17.82 3.96 6.66
C SER A 154 -17.15 4.36 5.34
N THR A 155 -15.99 5.01 5.41
CA THR A 155 -15.23 5.47 4.24
C THR A 155 -14.14 4.50 3.80
N LEU A 156 -13.75 3.56 4.67
CA LEU A 156 -12.55 2.71 4.54
C LEU A 156 -11.26 3.52 4.35
N LYS A 157 -11.22 4.67 5.02
CA LYS A 157 -9.98 5.43 5.18
C LYS A 157 -9.25 4.93 6.41
N PHE A 158 -7.98 4.59 6.23
CA PHE A 158 -7.09 4.11 7.27
C PHE A 158 -6.01 5.15 7.53
N TRP A 159 -5.69 5.35 8.80
CA TRP A 159 -4.61 6.18 9.29
C TRP A 159 -3.62 5.34 10.08
N VAL A 160 -2.34 5.65 9.89
CA VAL A 160 -1.25 5.07 10.65
C VAL A 160 -0.19 6.14 10.87
N PHE A 161 0.12 6.45 12.13
CA PHE A 161 1.06 7.50 12.52
C PHE A 161 0.88 8.83 11.75
N GLY A 162 -0.37 9.30 11.57
CA GLY A 162 -0.68 10.55 10.85
C GLY A 162 -0.75 10.44 9.33
N HIS A 163 -0.25 9.36 8.73
CA HIS A 163 -0.38 9.08 7.31
C HIS A 163 -1.68 8.36 7.01
N SER A 164 -2.25 8.53 5.82
CA SER A 164 -3.53 7.90 5.51
C SER A 164 -3.66 7.35 4.09
N ILE A 165 -4.51 6.34 3.95
CA ILE A 165 -4.93 5.76 2.68
C ILE A 165 -6.44 5.60 2.66
N ALA A 166 -7.08 5.97 1.56
CA ALA A 166 -8.47 5.64 1.27
C ALA A 166 -8.54 4.40 0.37
N PHE A 167 -8.84 3.23 0.94
CA PHE A 167 -8.77 1.97 0.20
C PHE A 167 -9.67 1.95 -1.04
N ARG A 168 -10.84 2.58 -0.97
CA ARG A 168 -11.78 2.66 -2.11
C ARG A 168 -11.29 3.57 -3.23
N GLU A 169 -10.49 4.59 -2.92
CA GLU A 169 -9.95 5.50 -3.93
C GLU A 169 -8.80 4.86 -4.70
N VAL A 170 -8.03 3.98 -4.07
CA VAL A 170 -6.92 3.26 -4.74
C VAL A 170 -7.38 1.98 -5.47
N LEU A 171 -8.55 1.42 -5.13
CA LEU A 171 -9.04 0.18 -5.72
C LEU A 171 -9.15 0.21 -7.27
N PRO A 172 -9.70 1.27 -7.92
CA PRO A 172 -9.77 1.34 -9.38
C PRO A 172 -8.38 1.23 -10.04
N LEU A 173 -7.37 1.86 -9.45
CA LEU A 173 -5.99 1.77 -9.94
C LEU A 173 -5.45 0.34 -9.85
N VAL A 174 -5.68 -0.33 -8.71
CA VAL A 174 -5.25 -1.73 -8.50
C VAL A 174 -5.91 -2.65 -9.53
N GLN A 175 -7.21 -2.46 -9.78
CA GLN A 175 -7.97 -3.22 -10.78
C GLN A 175 -7.47 -2.96 -12.20
N ASP A 176 -7.16 -1.71 -12.55
CA ASP A 176 -6.62 -1.33 -13.86
C ASP A 176 -5.23 -1.95 -14.11
N VAL A 177 -4.31 -1.83 -13.14
CA VAL A 177 -2.98 -2.46 -13.21
C VAL A 177 -3.10 -3.98 -13.36
N ARG A 178 -4.00 -4.61 -12.60
CA ARG A 178 -4.27 -6.05 -12.69
C ARG A 178 -4.75 -6.45 -14.09
N ALA A 179 -5.76 -5.76 -14.62
CA ALA A 179 -6.34 -6.08 -15.92
C ALA A 179 -5.32 -5.96 -17.05
N ARG A 180 -4.53 -4.87 -17.05
CA ARG A 180 -3.45 -4.65 -18.02
C ARG A 180 -2.35 -5.69 -17.90
N ALA A 181 -1.96 -6.06 -16.68
CA ALA A 181 -0.95 -7.08 -16.47
C ALA A 181 -1.40 -8.46 -16.96
N ILE A 182 -2.67 -8.84 -16.74
CA ILE A 182 -3.24 -10.08 -17.28
C ILE A 182 -3.18 -10.07 -18.82
N ALA A 183 -3.70 -9.01 -19.45
CA ALA A 183 -3.68 -8.87 -20.91
C ALA A 183 -2.25 -8.95 -21.48
N ALA A 184 -1.28 -8.33 -20.82
CA ALA A 184 0.13 -8.37 -21.22
C ALA A 184 0.78 -9.75 -21.04
N THR A 185 0.24 -10.64 -20.20
CA THR A 185 0.73 -12.02 -20.07
C THR A 185 0.22 -12.98 -21.14
N GLY A 186 -0.68 -12.53 -22.03
CA GLY A 186 -1.26 -13.38 -23.08
C GLY A 186 -2.17 -14.48 -22.55
N ARG A 187 -2.81 -14.25 -21.39
CA ARG A 187 -3.84 -15.11 -20.79
C ARG A 187 -5.18 -14.42 -20.78
#